data_AF-A0A3S4HTX2-F1
#
_entry.id   AF-A0A3S4HTX2-F1
#
_cell.length_a   1.000
_cell.length_b   1.000
_cell.length_c   1.000
_cell.angle_alpha   90.00
_cell.angle_beta   90.00
_cell.angle_gamma   90.00
#
_symmetry.space_group_name_H-M   'P 1'
#
loop_
_entity.id
_entity.type
_entity.pdbx_description
1 polymer ?
#
loop_
_entity_poly.entity_id
_entity_poly.type
_entity_poly.pdbx_seq_one_letter_code
_entity_poly.pdbx_strand_id
1 'polypeptide(L)'
;MLRIEDTDLERSTPEAIEAIMDGMNWLNLEWDEGPYFQTKRFDRYNAVIDEMLEAGTAYKCYCSKERLEQLREDQMAKGEKPRYDGRCRHSHEHHADDEPCVVALCQPAGRFRYF
;
A
#
# COMPACT_ATOMS: atom_id res chain seq x y z
N MET A 1 22.57 -0.43 -0.11
CA MET A 1 21.57 0.40 0.61
C MET A 1 20.68 -0.47 1.48
N LEU A 2 20.52 -0.12 2.76
CA LEU A 2 19.61 -0.76 3.72
C LEU A 2 18.38 0.14 3.98
N ARG A 3 17.20 -0.46 3.92
CA ARG A 3 15.90 0.19 4.14
C ARG A 3 15.06 -0.62 5.12
N ILE A 4 14.52 0.04 6.14
CA ILE A 4 13.70 -0.57 7.18
C ILE A 4 12.24 -0.20 6.94
N GLU A 5 11.41 -1.19 6.62
CA GLU A 5 9.97 -1.06 6.37
C GLU A 5 9.19 -1.01 7.70
N ASP A 6 9.29 0.10 8.42
CA ASP A 6 8.73 0.31 9.76
C ASP A 6 7.33 0.95 9.78
N THR A 7 6.60 0.93 8.66
CA THR A 7 5.26 1.55 8.57
C THR A 7 4.18 0.75 9.30
N ASP A 8 4.41 -0.55 9.54
CA ASP A 8 3.53 -1.41 10.32
C ASP A 8 4.04 -1.50 11.77
N LEU A 9 3.58 -0.58 12.62
CA LEU A 9 4.08 -0.41 13.99
C LEU A 9 3.84 -1.65 14.88
N GLU A 10 2.82 -2.45 14.60
CA GLU A 10 2.53 -3.66 15.37
C GLU A 10 3.56 -4.76 15.08
N ARG A 11 4.08 -4.83 13.84
CA ARG A 11 5.07 -5.84 13.45
C ARG A 11 6.51 -5.35 13.51
N SER A 12 6.74 -4.06 13.33
CA SER A 12 8.07 -3.45 13.25
C SER A 12 8.50 -2.88 14.60
N THR A 13 8.53 -3.75 15.63
CA THR A 13 8.96 -3.34 16.97
C THR A 13 10.46 -3.02 17.01
N PRO A 14 10.93 -2.18 17.95
CA PRO A 14 12.35 -1.89 18.11
C PRO A 14 13.21 -3.14 18.23
N GLU A 15 12.72 -4.15 18.96
CA GLU A 15 13.41 -5.42 19.18
C GLU A 15 13.51 -6.24 17.89
N ALA A 16 12.46 -6.22 17.05
CA ALA A 16 12.48 -6.90 15.75
C ALA A 16 13.51 -6.24 14.80
N ILE A 17 13.60 -4.91 14.82
CA ILE A 17 14.59 -4.16 14.03
C ILE A 17 16.00 -4.46 14.54
N GLU A 18 16.24 -4.42 15.85
CA GLU A 18 17.54 -4.73 16.46
C GLU A 18 18.01 -6.14 16.10
N ALA A 19 17.13 -7.14 16.20
CA ALA A 19 17.45 -8.52 15.83
C ALA A 19 17.88 -8.66 14.35
N ILE A 20 17.29 -7.87 13.44
CA ILE A 20 17.71 -7.83 12.03
C ILE A 20 19.12 -7.22 11.92
N MET A 21 19.37 -6.10 12.60
CA MET A 21 20.67 -5.42 12.55
C MET A 21 21.79 -6.30 13.12
N ASP A 22 21.54 -6.98 14.23
CA ASP A 22 22.48 -7.91 14.85
C ASP A 22 22.78 -9.10 13.95
N GLY A 23 21.75 -9.67 13.32
CA GLY A 23 21.92 -10.76 12.35
C GLY A 23 22.77 -10.33 11.15
N MET A 24 22.56 -9.11 10.64
CA MET A 24 23.37 -8.55 9.55
C MET A 24 24.82 -8.33 9.97
N ASN A 25 25.06 -7.75 11.14
CA ASN A 25 26.41 -7.55 11.70
C ASN A 25 27.13 -8.88 11.90
N TRP A 26 26.44 -9.90 12.42
CA TRP A 26 26.99 -11.23 12.63
C TRP A 26 27.43 -11.91 11.32
N LEU A 27 26.65 -11.72 10.25
CA LEU A 27 26.97 -12.22 8.91
C LEU A 27 27.95 -11.33 8.14
N ASN A 28 28.41 -10.23 8.74
CA ASN A 28 29.26 -9.21 8.11
C ASN A 28 28.63 -8.66 6.80
N LEU A 29 27.31 -8.49 6.80
CA LEU A 29 26.53 -7.92 5.70
C LEU A 29 26.47 -6.39 5.84
N GLU A 30 27.53 -5.72 5.41
CA GLU A 30 27.60 -4.26 5.37
C GLU A 30 26.67 -3.66 4.31
N TRP A 31 26.29 -2.39 4.50
CA TRP A 31 25.53 -1.62 3.52
C TRP A 31 26.19 -0.26 3.27
N ASP A 32 26.20 0.17 2.01
CA ASP A 32 26.85 1.43 1.62
C ASP A 32 26.03 2.68 1.98
N GLU A 33 24.71 2.54 2.11
CA GLU A 33 23.76 3.64 2.35
C GLU A 33 22.67 3.19 3.32
N GLY A 34 22.28 4.04 4.28
CA GLY A 34 21.23 3.76 5.27
C GLY A 34 21.75 3.44 6.68
N PRO A 35 20.91 2.89 7.60
CA PRO A 35 19.53 2.47 7.37
C PRO A 35 18.55 3.65 7.20
N TYR A 36 17.66 3.55 6.19
CA TYR A 36 16.55 4.49 6.00
C TYR A 36 15.24 3.92 6.56
N PHE A 37 14.61 4.67 7.47
CA PHE A 37 13.31 4.33 8.06
C PHE A 37 12.17 4.93 7.25
N GLN A 38 11.16 4.13 6.90
CA GLN A 38 10.04 4.57 6.08
C GLN A 38 9.09 5.52 6.80
N THR A 39 8.93 5.37 8.12
CA THR A 39 8.16 6.30 8.95
C THR A 39 8.65 7.75 8.85
N LYS A 40 9.96 7.95 8.61
CA LYS A 40 10.58 9.27 8.42
C LYS A 40 10.35 9.86 7.01
N ARG A 41 9.62 9.17 6.14
CA ARG A 41 9.44 9.53 4.72
C ARG A 41 7.98 9.77 4.33
N PHE A 42 7.06 9.81 5.29
CA PHE A 42 5.63 10.04 5.04
C PHE A 42 5.35 11.32 4.26
N ASP A 43 6.09 12.41 4.52
CA ASP A 43 5.94 13.65 3.75
C ASP A 43 6.17 13.44 2.25
N ARG A 44 7.16 12.63 1.87
CA ARG A 44 7.41 12.31 0.47
C ARG A 44 6.30 11.44 -0.11
N TYR A 45 5.77 10.47 0.65
CA TYR A 45 4.68 9.62 0.16
C TYR A 45 3.39 10.40 -0.04
N ASN A 46 3.06 11.30 0.88
CA ASN A 46 1.91 12.19 0.75
C ASN A 46 2.06 13.09 -0.49
N ALA A 47 3.23 13.71 -0.69
CA ALA A 47 3.47 14.51 -1.89
C ALA A 47 3.29 13.72 -3.20
N VAL A 48 3.80 12.48 -3.25
CA VAL A 48 3.60 11.62 -4.44
C VAL A 48 2.14 11.23 -4.61
N ILE A 49 1.43 10.94 -3.52
CA ILE A 49 0.00 10.62 -3.56
C ILE A 49 -0.79 11.79 -4.14
N ASP A 50 -0.51 13.02 -3.69
CA ASP A 50 -1.15 14.23 -4.20
C ASP A 50 -0.86 14.44 -5.69
N GLU A 51 0.41 14.32 -6.12
CA GLU A 51 0.81 14.35 -7.52
C GLU A 51 0.04 13.32 -8.36
N MET A 52 -0.15 12.10 -7.83
CA MET A 52 -0.83 11.01 -8.54
C MET A 52 -2.34 11.20 -8.63
N LEU A 53 -2.95 11.77 -7.60
CA LEU A 53 -4.37 12.14 -7.58
C LEU A 53 -4.63 13.26 -8.59
N GLU A 54 -3.79 14.30 -8.61
CA GLU A 54 -3.87 15.38 -9.60
C GLU A 54 -3.68 14.88 -11.04
N ALA A 55 -2.73 13.96 -11.25
CA ALA A 55 -2.48 13.37 -12.56
C ALA A 55 -3.55 12.35 -13.00
N GLY A 56 -4.53 12.02 -12.15
CA GLY A 56 -5.55 10.99 -12.43
C GLY A 56 -4.98 9.57 -12.53
N THR A 57 -3.76 9.35 -12.03
CA THR A 57 -3.09 8.03 -11.99
C THR A 57 -3.39 7.25 -10.71
N ALA A 58 -4.03 7.91 -9.74
CA ALA A 58 -4.62 7.32 -8.56
C ALA A 58 -6.01 7.94 -8.30
N TYR A 59 -6.80 7.29 -7.44
CA TYR A 59 -8.12 7.76 -7.01
C TYR A 59 -8.38 7.39 -5.55
N LYS A 60 -9.23 8.17 -4.88
CA LYS A 60 -9.71 7.84 -3.52
C LYS A 60 -10.79 6.76 -3.60
N CYS A 61 -10.69 5.77 -2.73
CA CYS A 61 -11.63 4.66 -2.59
C CYS A 61 -12.22 4.65 -1.19
N TYR A 62 -13.54 4.68 -1.13
CA TYR A 62 -14.35 4.73 0.09
C TYR A 62 -15.11 3.40 0.32
N CYS A 63 -14.70 2.33 -0.37
CA CYS A 63 -15.33 1.03 -0.19
C CYS A 63 -15.08 0.50 1.23
N SER A 64 -16.15 0.17 1.94
CA SER A 64 -16.05 -0.45 3.26
C SER A 64 -15.43 -1.84 3.17
N LYS A 65 -14.87 -2.32 4.30
CA LYS A 65 -14.30 -3.67 4.39
C LYS A 65 -15.34 -4.74 4.10
N GLU A 66 -16.56 -4.56 4.61
CA GLU A 66 -17.70 -5.47 4.43
C GLU A 66 -18.07 -5.60 2.96
N ARG A 67 -18.09 -4.49 2.22
CA ARG A 67 -18.32 -4.53 0.77
C ARG A 67 -17.23 -5.32 0.05
N LEU A 68 -15.97 -5.09 0.40
CA LEU A 68 -14.83 -5.77 -0.24
C LEU A 68 -14.83 -7.27 0.07
N GLU A 69 -15.24 -7.67 1.26
CA GLU A 69 -15.39 -9.07 1.63
C GLU A 69 -16.54 -9.73 0.87
N GLN A 70 -17.71 -9.08 0.79
CA GLN A 70 -18.83 -9.60 -0.02
C GLN A 70 -18.44 -9.75 -1.49
N LEU A 71 -17.73 -8.76 -2.05
CA LEU A 71 -17.23 -8.83 -3.43
C LEU A 71 -16.29 -10.04 -3.62
N ARG A 72 -15.42 -10.29 -2.65
CA ARG A 72 -14.48 -11.42 -2.65
C ARG A 72 -15.25 -12.74 -2.61
N GLU A 73 -16.21 -12.89 -1.70
CA GLU A 73 -17.04 -14.09 -1.57
C GLU A 73 -17.83 -14.37 -2.85
N ASP A 74 -18.45 -13.35 -3.43
CA ASP A 74 -19.23 -13.45 -4.67
C ASP A 74 -18.37 -13.90 -5.86
N GLN A 75 -17.14 -13.36 -5.98
CA GLN A 75 -16.18 -13.76 -7.01
C GLN A 75 -15.72 -15.20 -6.80
N MET A 76 -15.43 -15.61 -5.56
CA MET A 76 -15.06 -16.98 -5.23
C MET A 76 -16.19 -17.97 -5.54
N ALA A 77 -17.44 -17.63 -5.22
CA ALA A 77 -18.61 -18.46 -5.52
C ALA A 77 -18.81 -18.66 -7.04
N LYS A 78 -18.39 -17.70 -7.85
CA LYS A 78 -18.41 -17.77 -9.32
C LYS A 78 -17.17 -18.45 -9.93
N GLY A 79 -16.20 -18.86 -9.12
CA GLY A 79 -14.92 -19.41 -9.59
C GLY A 79 -14.01 -18.35 -10.24
N GLU A 80 -14.27 -17.06 -10.01
CA GLU A 80 -13.45 -15.96 -10.49
C GLU A 80 -12.27 -15.71 -9.55
N LYS A 81 -11.16 -15.16 -10.07
CA LYS A 81 -10.04 -14.73 -9.23
C LYS A 81 -10.46 -13.48 -8.44
N PRO A 82 -10.42 -13.50 -7.09
CA PRO A 82 -10.85 -12.35 -6.31
C PRO A 82 -10.01 -11.11 -6.59
N ARG A 83 -10.67 -9.99 -6.84
CA ARG A 83 -10.06 -8.71 -7.15
C ARG A 83 -11.02 -7.57 -6.87
N TYR A 84 -10.45 -6.41 -6.54
CA TYR A 84 -11.23 -5.19 -6.51
C TYR A 84 -11.82 -4.89 -7.89
N ASP A 85 -13.09 -4.50 -7.91
CA ASP A 85 -13.87 -4.24 -9.12
C ASP A 85 -13.70 -2.81 -9.66
N GLY A 86 -12.99 -1.95 -8.92
CA GLY A 86 -12.72 -0.58 -9.36
C GLY A 86 -13.90 0.37 -9.18
N ARG A 87 -14.90 0.04 -8.34
CA ARG A 87 -16.12 0.84 -8.15
C ARG A 87 -15.86 2.35 -8.01
N CYS A 88 -14.88 2.74 -7.20
CA CYS A 88 -14.62 4.17 -6.93
C CYS A 88 -13.83 4.88 -8.04
N ARG A 89 -13.32 4.18 -9.07
CA ARG A 89 -12.41 4.76 -10.08
C ARG A 89 -13.04 5.90 -10.88
N HIS A 90 -14.33 5.77 -11.17
CA HIS A 90 -15.11 6.75 -11.94
C HIS A 90 -16.35 7.21 -11.15
N SER A 91 -16.31 7.06 -9.83
CA SER A 91 -17.41 7.51 -8.99
C SER A 91 -17.42 9.04 -8.93
N HIS A 92 -18.62 9.61 -9.01
CA HIS A 92 -18.88 11.03 -8.73
C HIS A 92 -19.62 11.20 -7.40
N GLU A 93 -19.64 10.16 -6.56
CA GLU A 93 -20.17 10.22 -5.21
C GLU A 93 -19.41 11.31 -4.42
N HIS A 94 -20.16 12.19 -3.75
CA HIS A 94 -19.59 13.20 -2.89
C HIS A 94 -19.29 12.58 -1.53
N HIS A 95 -18.04 12.68 -1.09
CA HIS A 95 -17.59 12.22 0.22
C HIS A 95 -17.19 13.43 1.07
N ALA A 96 -17.33 13.32 2.39
CA ALA A 96 -16.84 14.37 3.28
C ALA A 96 -15.29 14.42 3.23
N ASP A 97 -14.72 15.60 3.50
CA ASP A 97 -13.27 15.79 3.45
C ASP A 97 -12.51 14.91 4.46
N ASP A 98 -13.14 14.59 5.58
CA ASP A 98 -12.63 13.77 6.67
C ASP A 98 -13.06 12.30 6.60
N GLU A 99 -13.83 11.92 5.59
CA GLU A 99 -14.29 10.54 5.43
C GLU A 99 -13.08 9.62 5.16
N PRO A 100 -12.90 8.55 5.97
CA PRO A 100 -11.78 7.65 5.80
C PRO A 100 -11.78 7.02 4.40
N CYS A 101 -10.64 7.11 3.72
CA CYS A 101 -10.45 6.52 2.41
C CYS A 101 -9.06 5.91 2.26
N VAL A 102 -8.93 5.06 1.25
CA VAL A 102 -7.63 4.59 0.76
C VAL A 102 -7.36 5.19 -0.60
N VAL A 103 -6.09 5.40 -0.94
CA VAL A 103 -5.69 5.80 -2.30
C VAL A 103 -5.35 4.56 -3.11
N ALA A 104 -6.07 4.33 -4.20
CA ALA A 104 -5.88 3.21 -5.11
C ALA A 104 -5.27 3.67 -6.43
N LEU A 105 -4.42 2.84 -7.02
CA LEU A 105 -3.78 3.12 -8.30
C LEU A 105 -4.71 2.82 -9.48
N CYS A 106 -4.72 3.70 -10.49
CA CYS A 106 -5.40 3.50 -11.77
C CYS A 106 -4.64 2.48 -12.65
N GLN A 107 -4.72 1.20 -12.32
CA GLN A 107 -4.08 0.17 -13.16
C GLN A 107 -4.71 0.16 -14.57
N PRO A 108 -3.89 0.15 -15.64
CA PRO A 108 -4.39 0.00 -17.00
C PRO A 108 -5.00 -1.39 -17.19
N ALA A 109 -6.15 -1.45 -17.85
CA ALA A 109 -6.80 -2.72 -18.15
C ALA A 109 -5.87 -3.60 -19.03
N GLY A 110 -5.72 -4.88 -18.66
CA GLY A 110 -5.06 -5.89 -19.50
C GLY A 110 -3.54 -6.03 -19.36
N ARG A 111 -2.84 -5.29 -18.48
CA ARG A 111 -1.39 -5.46 -18.29
C ARG A 111 -1.07 -6.45 -17.16
N PHE A 112 -1.27 -7.74 -17.42
CA PHE A 112 -0.75 -8.79 -16.56
C PHE A 112 0.67 -9.14 -17.02
N ARG A 113 1.68 -8.69 -16.26
CA ARG A 113 2.99 -9.32 -16.30
C ARG A 113 2.91 -10.56 -15.43
N TYR A 114 2.84 -11.72 -16.06
CA TYR A 114 3.24 -12.97 -15.44
C TYR A 114 4.76 -12.85 -15.21
N PHE A 115 5.17 -12.83 -13.94
CA PHE A 115 6.55 -13.17 -13.56
C PHE A 115 6.59 -14.67 -13.34
#